data_AF-A0A852WGD8-F1
#
_entry.id   AF-A0A852WGD8-F1
#
_cell.length_a   1.000
_cell.length_b   1.000
_cell.length_c   1.000
_cell.angle_alpha   90.00
_cell.angle_beta   90.00
_cell.angle_gamma   90.00
#
_symmetry.space_group_name_H-M   'P 1'
#
loop_
_entity.id
_entity.type
_entity.pdbx_description
1 polymer ?
#
loop_
_entity_poly.entity_id
_entity_poly.type
_entity_poly.pdbx_seq_one_letter_code
_entity_poly.pdbx_strand_id
1 'polypeptide(L)'
;MNPHLLEERVATVNGGRDLADPARARLRAHKATADACRRRAAERRAELERVLSGGTTGDALDLMLELDALERVQDRIDNRLSELCDALTEPRTPRYGDAQPV
;
A
#
# COMPACT_ATOMS: atom_id res chain seq x y z
N MET A 1 -3.47 8.27 -6.83
CA MET A 1 -3.69 6.99 -7.55
C MET A 1 -5.03 6.43 -7.12
N ASN A 2 -5.86 5.90 -8.03
CA ASN A 2 -7.15 5.33 -7.65
C ASN A 2 -6.91 3.99 -6.90
N PRO A 3 -7.40 3.83 -5.65
CA PRO A 3 -7.20 2.61 -4.87
C PRO A 3 -7.61 1.32 -5.58
N HIS A 4 -8.72 1.36 -6.32
CA HIS A 4 -9.21 0.19 -7.05
C HIS A 4 -8.27 -0.24 -8.17
N LEU A 5 -7.67 0.71 -8.88
CA LEU A 5 -6.69 0.41 -9.93
C LEU A 5 -5.42 -0.23 -9.34
N LEU A 6 -5.00 0.20 -8.15
CA LEU A 6 -3.85 -0.39 -7.46
C LEU A 6 -4.17 -1.81 -6.99
N GLU A 7 -5.37 -2.05 -6.45
CA GLU A 7 -5.81 -3.38 -6.00
C GLU A 7 -5.88 -4.38 -7.15
N GLU A 8 -6.48 -4.00 -8.28
CA GLU A 8 -6.51 -4.81 -9.50
C GLU A 8 -5.10 -5.14 -9.98
N ARG A 9 -4.22 -4.13 -10.03
CA ARG A 9 -2.83 -4.30 -10.45
C ARG A 9 -2.07 -5.28 -9.56
N VAL A 10 -2.21 -5.15 -8.24
CA VAL A 10 -1.58 -6.08 -7.27
C VAL A 10 -2.12 -7.50 -7.46
N ALA A 11 -3.42 -7.65 -7.72
CA ALA A 11 -4.02 -8.96 -7.99
C ALA A 11 -3.46 -9.58 -9.27
N THR A 12 -3.32 -8.80 -10.35
CA THR A 12 -2.72 -9.24 -11.62
C THR A 12 -1.28 -9.70 -11.41
N VAL A 13 -0.42 -8.90 -10.76
CA VAL A 13 0.99 -9.25 -10.55
C VAL A 13 1.12 -10.48 -9.65
N ASN A 14 0.37 -10.55 -8.54
CA ASN A 14 0.38 -11.69 -7.63
C ASN A 14 -0.23 -12.97 -8.27
N GLY A 15 -1.04 -12.85 -9.31
CA GLY A 15 -1.61 -13.97 -10.08
C GLY A 15 -0.73 -14.46 -11.24
N GLY A 16 0.32 -13.71 -11.60
CA GLY A 16 1.26 -14.08 -12.66
C GLY A 16 1.98 -15.40 -12.37
N ARG A 17 2.13 -16.26 -13.39
CA ARG A 17 2.80 -17.56 -13.26
C ARG A 17 4.32 -17.43 -13.14
N ASP A 18 4.89 -16.37 -13.71
CA ASP A 18 6.34 -16.16 -13.78
C ASP A 18 6.91 -15.39 -12.55
N LEU A 19 6.04 -15.00 -11.61
CA LEU A 19 6.46 -14.28 -10.42
C LEU A 19 7.07 -15.26 -9.39
N ALA A 20 8.38 -15.13 -9.17
CA ALA A 20 9.13 -15.90 -8.18
C ALA A 20 8.56 -15.75 -6.76
N ASP A 21 8.59 -16.84 -5.97
CA ASP A 21 8.01 -16.90 -4.63
C ASP A 21 8.48 -15.81 -3.66
N PRO A 22 9.77 -15.44 -3.58
CA PRO A 22 10.21 -14.35 -2.71
C PRO A 22 9.62 -12.99 -3.11
N ALA A 23 9.48 -12.74 -4.40
CA ALA A 23 8.86 -11.51 -4.91
C ALA A 23 7.36 -11.47 -4.61
N ARG A 24 6.69 -12.63 -4.74
CA ARG A 24 5.28 -12.80 -4.35
C ARG A 24 5.06 -12.59 -2.86
N ALA A 25 5.92 -13.16 -2.02
CA ALA A 25 5.87 -12.98 -0.56
C ALA A 25 6.05 -11.51 -0.18
N ARG A 26 7.02 -10.81 -0.79
CA ARG A 26 7.22 -9.38 -0.60
C ARG A 26 6.00 -8.56 -1.00
N LEU A 27 5.43 -8.81 -2.19
CA LEU A 27 4.22 -8.13 -2.66
C LEU A 27 3.04 -8.32 -1.69
N ARG A 28 2.82 -9.55 -1.20
CA ARG A 28 1.79 -9.86 -0.19
C ARG A 28 2.03 -9.12 1.13
N ALA A 29 3.27 -9.05 1.60
CA ALA A 29 3.59 -8.32 2.82
C ALA A 29 3.29 -6.83 2.69
N HIS A 30 3.70 -6.19 1.59
CA HIS A 30 3.39 -4.79 1.33
C HIS A 30 1.89 -4.53 1.22
N LYS A 31 1.15 -5.42 0.53
CA LYS A 31 -0.31 -5.35 0.47
C LYS A 31 -0.94 -5.46 1.87
N ALA A 32 -0.51 -6.43 2.67
CA ALA A 32 -1.03 -6.61 4.03
C ALA A 32 -0.79 -5.37 4.92
N THR A 33 0.35 -4.69 4.77
CA THR A 33 0.63 -3.42 5.45
C THR A 33 -0.32 -2.31 4.98
N ALA A 34 -0.55 -2.19 3.67
CA ALA A 34 -1.51 -1.24 3.11
C ALA A 34 -2.93 -1.50 3.65
N ASP A 35 -3.38 -2.76 3.63
CA ASP A 35 -4.70 -3.15 4.11
C ASP A 35 -4.87 -2.86 5.62
N ALA A 36 -3.82 -3.08 6.42
CA ALA A 36 -3.83 -2.75 7.85
C ALA A 36 -3.94 -1.25 8.10
N CYS A 37 -3.22 -0.42 7.34
CA CYS A 37 -3.30 1.03 7.46
C CYS A 37 -4.69 1.57 7.05
N ARG A 38 -5.28 1.04 5.96
CA ARG A 38 -6.66 1.36 5.55
C ARG A 38 -7.68 1.00 6.64
N ARG A 39 -7.58 -0.18 7.24
CA ARG A 39 -8.47 -0.60 8.35
C ARG A 39 -8.34 0.35 9.54
N ARG A 40 -7.11 0.68 9.93
CA ARG A 40 -6.84 1.61 11.03
C ARG A 40 -7.44 2.99 10.78
N ALA A 41 -7.28 3.53 9.56
CA ALA A 41 -7.89 4.80 9.18
C ALA A 41 -9.44 4.73 9.25
N ALA A 42 -10.06 3.64 8.78
CA ALA A 42 -11.50 3.45 8.86
C ALA A 42 -12.02 3.42 10.31
N GLU A 43 -11.32 2.71 11.21
CA GLU A 43 -11.63 2.68 12.65
C GLU A 43 -11.58 4.08 13.27
N ARG A 44 -10.52 4.85 12.95
CA ARG A 44 -10.34 6.22 13.43
C ARG A 44 -11.41 7.18 12.90
N ARG A 45 -11.82 7.04 11.63
CA ARG A 45 -12.94 7.82 11.06
C ARG A 45 -14.26 7.51 11.78
N ALA A 46 -14.53 6.23 12.04
CA ALA A 46 -15.73 5.84 12.79
C ALA A 46 -15.70 6.36 14.24
N GLU A 47 -14.52 6.43 14.85
CA GLU A 47 -14.34 7.01 16.18
C GLU A 47 -14.56 8.54 16.17
N LEU A 48 -13.99 9.25 15.19
CA LEU A 48 -14.21 10.68 15.00
C LEU A 48 -15.70 10.99 14.82
N GLU A 49 -16.42 10.23 13.99
CA GLU A 49 -17.87 10.39 13.78
C GLU A 49 -18.64 10.29 15.11
N ARG A 50 -18.32 9.29 15.93
CA ARG A 50 -18.95 9.13 17.26
C ARG A 50 -18.64 10.30 18.19
N VAL A 51 -17.41 10.80 18.20
CA VAL A 51 -17.03 11.97 19.02
C VAL A 51 -17.77 13.22 18.55
N LEU A 52 -17.82 13.47 17.24
CA LEU A 52 -18.54 14.61 16.65
C LEU A 52 -20.06 14.55 16.90
N SER A 53 -20.64 13.34 17.02
CA SER A 53 -22.05 13.14 17.37
C SER A 53 -22.40 13.34 18.86
N GLY A 54 -21.44 13.76 19.69
CA GLY A 54 -21.66 14.05 21.12
C GLY A 54 -21.15 12.98 22.09
N GLY A 55 -20.23 12.12 21.67
CA GLY A 55 -19.52 11.18 22.56
C GLY A 55 -18.63 11.89 23.60
N THR A 56 -18.38 11.25 24.75
CA THR A 56 -17.52 11.78 25.82
C THR A 56 -16.11 12.07 25.33
N THR A 57 -15.67 13.30 25.59
CA THR A 57 -14.56 14.00 24.95
C THR A 57 -13.18 13.50 25.40
N GLY A 58 -12.38 13.16 24.40
CA GLY A 58 -10.92 13.05 24.44
C GLY A 58 -10.39 13.38 23.04
N ASP A 59 -10.43 14.68 22.75
CA ASP A 59 -9.92 15.44 21.59
C ASP A 59 -10.20 14.94 20.15
N ALA A 60 -11.29 15.46 19.55
CA ALA A 60 -11.56 15.28 18.12
C ALA A 60 -10.41 15.79 17.23
N LEU A 61 -9.68 16.81 17.70
CA LEU A 61 -8.51 17.35 16.99
C LEU A 61 -7.40 16.30 16.90
N ASP A 62 -7.13 15.57 17.98
CA ASP A 62 -6.12 14.50 17.99
C ASP A 62 -6.48 13.38 17.01
N LEU A 63 -7.77 13.00 16.94
CA LEU A 63 -8.25 12.03 15.95
C LEU A 63 -8.09 12.53 14.52
N MET A 64 -8.35 13.81 14.26
CA MET A 64 -8.16 14.42 12.93
C MET A 64 -6.66 14.45 12.55
N LEU A 65 -5.77 14.76 13.48
CA LEU A 65 -4.32 14.74 13.26
C LEU A 65 -3.79 13.30 13.04
N GLU A 66 -4.28 12.32 13.81
CA GLU A 66 -3.96 10.91 13.62
C GLU A 66 -4.42 10.44 12.22
N LEU A 67 -5.62 10.86 11.78
CA LEU A 67 -6.15 10.54 10.46
C LEU A 67 -5.32 11.16 9.32
N ASP A 68 -4.95 12.43 9.38
CA ASP A 68 -4.07 13.06 8.38
C ASP A 68 -2.72 12.33 8.29
N ALA A 69 -2.14 11.96 9.44
CA ALA A 69 -0.91 11.19 9.46
C ALA A 69 -1.08 9.81 8.81
N LEU A 70 -2.18 9.10 9.10
CA LEU A 70 -2.51 7.81 8.51
C LEU A 70 -2.74 7.90 7.00
N GLU A 71 -3.43 8.94 6.51
CA GLU A 71 -3.67 9.15 5.08
C GLU A 71 -2.36 9.40 4.33
N ARG A 72 -1.46 10.24 4.88
CA ARG A 72 -0.13 10.45 4.29
C ARG A 72 0.73 9.19 4.30
N VAL A 73 0.61 8.35 5.34
CA VAL A 73 1.29 7.04 5.39
C VAL A 73 0.70 6.11 4.33
N GLN A 74 -0.62 6.08 4.18
CA GLN A 74 -1.30 5.27 3.17
C GLN A 74 -0.85 5.65 1.76
N ASP A 75 -0.78 6.94 1.44
CA ASP A 75 -0.31 7.42 0.13
C ASP A 75 1.13 6.97 -0.16
N ARG A 76 2.02 7.02 0.84
CA ARG A 76 3.40 6.54 0.70
C ARG A 76 3.46 5.02 0.49
N ILE A 77 2.64 4.26 1.21
CA ILE A 77 2.56 2.81 1.04
C ILE A 77 2.02 2.46 -0.34
N ASP A 78 0.96 3.14 -0.79
CA ASP A 78 0.35 2.92 -2.09
C ASP A 78 1.34 3.23 -3.22
N ASN A 79 2.07 4.35 -3.15
CA ASN A 79 3.12 4.67 -4.12
C ASN A 79 4.20 3.58 -4.17
N ARG A 80 4.69 3.14 -3.01
CA ARG A 80 5.71 2.08 -2.93
C ARG A 80 5.18 0.73 -3.42
N LEU A 81 3.90 0.46 -3.24
CA LEU A 81 3.23 -0.74 -3.75
C LEU A 81 3.08 -0.68 -5.27
N SER A 82 2.79 0.50 -5.83
CA SER A 82 2.80 0.71 -7.29
C SER A 82 4.18 0.50 -7.87
N GLU A 83 5.21 1.15 -7.32
CA GLU A 83 6.61 0.99 -7.76
C GLU A 83 7.06 -0.47 -7.70
N LEU A 84 6.64 -1.21 -6.65
CA LEU A 84 6.91 -2.64 -6.56
C LEU A 84 6.19 -3.42 -7.67
N CYS A 85 4.95 -3.08 -7.98
CA CYS A 85 4.24 -3.69 -9.11
C CYS A 85 4.92 -3.36 -10.45
N ASP A 86 5.38 -2.12 -10.65
CA ASP A 86 6.15 -1.70 -11.83
C ASP A 86 7.42 -2.57 -11.97
N ALA A 87 8.23 -2.65 -10.91
CA ALA A 87 9.48 -3.41 -10.90
C ALA A 87 9.29 -4.94 -11.09
N LEU A 88 8.11 -5.47 -10.76
CA LEU A 88 7.78 -6.88 -10.93
C LEU A 88 7.10 -7.19 -12.28
N THR A 89 6.58 -6.17 -12.96
CA THR A 89 5.90 -6.30 -14.27
C THR A 89 6.82 -5.95 -15.43
N GLU A 90 7.78 -5.05 -15.23
CA GLU A 90 8.78 -4.75 -16.24
C GLU A 90 9.57 -6.02 -16.58
N PRO A 91 9.62 -6.42 -17.87
CA PRO A 91 10.57 -7.45 -18.27
C PRO A 91 11.94 -6.93 -17.85
N ARG A 92 12.70 -7.72 -17.09
CA ARG A 92 14.13 -7.46 -16.87
C ARG A 92 14.74 -7.34 -18.26
N THR A 93 14.85 -6.14 -18.81
CA THR A 93 15.76 -5.90 -19.93
C THR A 93 17.11 -6.31 -19.38
N PRO A 94 17.74 -7.38 -19.89
CA PRO A 94 19.11 -7.67 -19.51
C PRO A 94 19.89 -6.39 -19.79
N ARG A 95 20.50 -5.81 -18.75
CA ARG A 95 21.46 -4.74 -18.98
C ARG A 95 22.53 -5.35 -19.87
N TYR A 96 22.54 -4.92 -21.14
CA TYR A 96 23.56 -5.28 -22.10
C TYR A 96 24.89 -4.74 -21.56
N GLY A 97 25.61 -5.59 -20.83
CA GLY A 97 26.72 -5.17 -19.97
C GLY A 97 27.38 -6.34 -19.22
N ASP A 98 26.64 -7.43 -18.96
CA ASP A 98 27.22 -8.67 -18.41
C ASP A 98 27.84 -9.60 -19.47
N ALA A 99 27.96 -9.12 -20.72
CA ALA A 99 28.87 -9.70 -21.70
C ALA A 99 30.25 -9.04 -21.57
N GLN A 100 30.97 -9.31 -20.47
CA GLN A 100 32.42 -9.21 -20.51
C GLN A 100 32.99 -10.60 -20.80
N PRO A 101 33.70 -10.80 -21.93
CA PRO A 101 34.53 -11.97 -22.12
C PRO A 101 35.83 -11.77 -21.33
N VAL A 102 36.14 -12.71 -20.43
CA VAL A 102 37.51 -13.13 -20.09
C VAL A 102 37.56 -14.65 -19.99
#